data_AF-A0A6M3IMX2-F1
#
_entry.id   AF-A0A6M3IMX2-F1
#
_cell.length_a   1.000
_cell.length_b   1.000
_cell.length_c   1.000
_cell.angle_alpha   90.00
_cell.angle_beta   90.00
_cell.angle_gamma   90.00
#
_symmetry.space_group_name_H-M   'P 1'
#
loop_
_entity.id
_entity.type
_entity.pdbx_description
1 polymer ?
#
loop_
_entity_poly.entity_id
_entity_poly.type
_entity_poly.pdbx_seq_one_letter_code
_entity_poly.pdbx_strand_id
1 'polypeptide(L)'
;MGVVEVGIGIESGSDKILKLNRKNATSAHNTKAVEMLHKYGIRVKAFLIVGLPGEDHYTISETEKWIIRAKPDDIDVTVFQPLPGSDIFANPDKYGVKFDYKTSTGWFKGIPGKYDSNVSTERLNSWDIVEYRDMLEKCYKDVERIK
;
A
#
# COMPACT_ATOMS: atom_id res chain seq x y z
N MET A 1 -11.80 26.33 -9.58
CA MET A 1 -10.66 25.75 -8.82
C MET A 1 -9.80 24.96 -9.79
N GLY A 2 -8.47 25.04 -9.68
CA GLY A 2 -7.50 24.42 -10.61
C GLY A 2 -6.83 23.16 -10.05
N VAL A 3 -7.57 22.34 -9.29
CA VAL A 3 -7.05 21.05 -8.80
C VAL A 3 -7.00 20.07 -9.97
N VAL A 4 -5.81 19.54 -10.26
CA VAL A 4 -5.58 18.62 -11.38
C VAL A 4 -5.45 17.16 -10.96
N GLU A 5 -5.08 16.91 -9.71
CA GLU A 5 -4.86 15.58 -9.16
C GLU A 5 -5.04 15.57 -7.64
N VAL A 6 -5.56 14.45 -7.12
CA VAL A 6 -5.65 14.17 -5.69
C VAL A 6 -4.98 12.85 -5.38
N GLY A 7 -4.09 12.86 -4.40
CA GLY A 7 -3.52 11.64 -3.82
C GLY A 7 -4.40 11.10 -2.71
N ILE A 8 -4.72 9.80 -2.73
CA ILE A 8 -5.58 9.16 -1.73
C ILE A 8 -4.82 8.01 -1.07
N GLY A 9 -4.79 8.00 0.26
CA GLY A 9 -4.34 6.86 1.07
C GLY A 9 -5.37 5.73 1.02
N ILE A 10 -5.27 4.88 0.00
CA ILE A 10 -6.13 3.69 -0.18
C ILE A 10 -5.69 2.57 0.73
N GLU A 11 -4.38 2.42 0.94
CA GLU A 11 -3.69 1.43 1.77
C GLU A 11 -3.82 -0.01 1.25
N SER A 12 -5.04 -0.52 1.10
CA SER A 12 -5.34 -1.88 0.62
C SER A 12 -6.69 -1.91 -0.11
N GLY A 13 -6.86 -2.83 -1.05
CA GLY A 13 -8.18 -3.13 -1.64
C GLY A 13 -8.97 -4.17 -0.85
N SER A 14 -8.37 -4.76 0.20
CA SER A 14 -9.01 -5.75 1.06
C SER A 14 -9.70 -5.11 2.27
N ASP A 15 -11.03 -5.25 2.37
CA ASP A 15 -11.78 -4.74 3.54
C ASP A 15 -11.35 -5.39 4.86
N LYS A 16 -10.83 -6.63 4.81
CA LYS A 16 -10.25 -7.30 5.97
C LYS A 16 -9.02 -6.55 6.47
N ILE A 17 -8.09 -6.20 5.57
CA ILE A 17 -6.85 -5.50 5.90
C ILE A 17 -7.13 -4.07 6.34
N LEU A 18 -8.02 -3.36 5.65
CA LEU A 18 -8.46 -2.02 6.04
C LEU A 18 -9.02 -2.01 7.46
N LYS A 19 -9.94 -2.95 7.77
CA LYS A 19 -10.53 -3.08 9.11
C LYS A 19 -9.48 -3.42 10.17
N LEU A 20 -8.60 -4.39 9.90
CA LEU A 20 -7.58 -4.84 10.84
C LEU A 20 -6.60 -3.70 11.18
N ASN A 21 -6.24 -2.89 10.19
CA ASN A 21 -5.34 -1.75 10.33
C ASN A 21 -6.06 -0.45 10.74
N ARG A 22 -7.33 -0.56 11.17
CA ARG A 22 -8.16 0.55 11.66
C ARG A 22 -8.30 1.70 10.66
N LYS A 23 -8.19 1.38 9.37
CA LYS A 23 -8.56 2.30 8.31
C LYS A 23 -10.05 2.51 8.38
N ASN A 24 -10.48 3.74 8.70
CA ASN A 24 -11.89 4.11 8.76
C ASN A 24 -12.46 4.32 7.34
N ALA A 25 -12.21 3.37 6.43
CA ALA A 25 -12.66 3.35 5.06
C ALA A 25 -12.78 1.90 4.57
N THR A 26 -13.57 1.70 3.52
CA THR A 26 -13.73 0.40 2.85
C THR A 26 -13.26 0.52 1.40
N SER A 27 -13.04 -0.62 0.76
CA SER A 27 -12.75 -0.74 -0.66
C SER A 27 -13.82 -0.03 -1.51
N ALA A 28 -15.09 -0.06 -1.08
CA ALA A 28 -16.21 0.64 -1.71
C ALA A 28 -16.16 2.17 -1.52
N HIS A 29 -15.80 2.65 -0.32
CA HIS A 29 -15.57 4.09 -0.10
C HIS A 29 -14.43 4.59 -1.00
N ASN A 30 -13.35 3.83 -1.07
CA ASN A 30 -12.20 4.11 -1.92
C ASN A 30 -12.61 4.16 -3.40
N THR A 31 -13.35 3.18 -3.92
CA THR A 31 -13.86 3.19 -5.30
C THR A 31 -14.73 4.41 -5.57
N LYS A 32 -15.66 4.73 -4.67
CA LYS A 32 -16.54 5.90 -4.82
C LYS A 32 -15.76 7.21 -4.86
N ALA A 33 -14.69 7.33 -4.06
CA ALA A 33 -13.82 8.51 -4.10
C ALA A 33 -13.14 8.67 -5.46
N VAL A 34 -12.65 7.57 -6.05
CA VAL A 34 -12.06 7.59 -7.40
C VAL A 34 -13.08 8.05 -8.45
N GLU A 35 -14.26 7.40 -8.49
CA GLU A 35 -15.34 7.72 -9.43
C GLU A 35 -15.80 9.18 -9.31
N MET A 36 -15.90 9.69 -8.08
CA MET A 36 -16.30 11.08 -7.83
C MET A 36 -15.28 12.07 -8.40
N LEU A 37 -13.98 11.83 -8.23
CA LEU A 37 -12.94 12.72 -8.75
C LEU A 37 -12.89 12.68 -10.28
N HIS A 38 -12.96 11.49 -10.87
CA HIS A 38 -13.02 11.32 -12.32
C HIS A 38 -14.22 12.03 -12.96
N LYS A 39 -15.39 12.04 -12.31
CA LYS A 39 -16.58 12.77 -12.78
C LYS A 39 -16.31 14.27 -12.98
N TYR A 40 -15.37 14.84 -12.23
CA TYR A 40 -14.98 16.25 -12.33
C TYR A 40 -13.67 16.46 -13.12
N GLY A 41 -13.16 15.43 -13.80
CA GLY A 41 -11.91 15.50 -14.56
C GLY A 41 -10.68 15.64 -13.67
N ILE A 42 -10.76 15.25 -12.40
CA ILE A 42 -9.64 15.29 -11.45
C ILE A 42 -8.99 13.90 -11.42
N ARG A 43 -7.69 13.85 -11.66
CA ARG A 43 -6.90 12.62 -11.59
C ARG A 43 -6.77 12.10 -10.17
N VAL A 44 -6.53 10.81 -10.03
CA VAL A 44 -6.33 10.13 -8.75
C VAL A 44 -5.03 9.36 -8.73
N LYS A 45 -4.19 9.65 -7.73
CA LYS A 45 -3.04 8.82 -7.37
C LYS A 45 -3.37 7.98 -6.13
N ALA A 46 -3.37 6.66 -6.26
CA ALA A 46 -3.63 5.75 -5.15
C ALA A 46 -2.34 5.39 -4.41
N PHE A 47 -2.28 5.70 -3.11
CA PHE A 47 -1.20 5.25 -2.24
C PHE A 47 -1.58 3.91 -1.58
N LEU A 48 -0.73 2.89 -1.78
CA LEU A 48 -0.93 1.52 -1.34
C LEU A 48 0.27 1.05 -0.50
N ILE A 49 0.02 0.10 0.39
CA ILE A 49 1.04 -0.47 1.28
C ILE A 49 0.95 -1.99 1.21
N VAL A 50 2.08 -2.67 1.05
CA VAL A 50 2.21 -4.13 1.11
C VAL A 50 2.99 -4.53 2.36
N GLY A 51 2.61 -5.63 2.98
CA GLY A 51 3.20 -6.12 4.24
C GLY A 51 2.48 -5.59 5.48
N LEU A 52 1.24 -5.12 5.34
CA LEU A 52 0.44 -4.68 6.49
C LEU A 52 0.15 -5.87 7.45
N PRO A 53 -0.06 -5.60 8.75
CA PRO A 53 -0.55 -6.60 9.69
C PRO A 53 -1.71 -7.44 9.14
N GLY A 54 -1.56 -8.76 9.22
CA GLY A 54 -2.54 -9.75 8.74
C GLY A 54 -2.64 -9.93 7.22
N GLU A 55 -1.79 -9.26 6.45
CA GLU A 55 -1.76 -9.36 4.99
C GLU A 55 -1.18 -10.70 4.53
N ASP A 56 -1.82 -11.26 3.51
CA ASP A 56 -1.47 -12.49 2.81
C ASP A 56 -1.71 -12.36 1.29
N HIS A 57 -1.29 -13.36 0.52
CA HIS A 57 -1.38 -13.36 -0.94
C HIS A 57 -2.82 -13.20 -1.46
N TYR A 58 -3.83 -13.68 -0.73
CA TYR A 58 -5.23 -13.48 -1.11
C TYR A 58 -5.64 -12.02 -0.97
N THR A 59 -5.29 -11.39 0.15
CA THR A 59 -5.60 -9.96 0.38
C THR A 59 -4.83 -9.02 -0.55
N ILE A 60 -3.61 -9.40 -0.97
CA ILE A 60 -2.88 -8.68 -2.02
C ILE A 60 -3.59 -8.82 -3.36
N SER A 61 -4.10 -10.02 -3.70
CA SER A 61 -4.92 -10.20 -4.91
C SER A 61 -6.22 -9.39 -4.87
N GLU A 62 -6.82 -9.18 -3.69
CA GLU A 62 -7.97 -8.26 -3.54
C GLU A 62 -7.57 -6.80 -3.82
N THR A 63 -6.38 -6.38 -3.38
CA THR A 63 -5.79 -5.07 -3.74
C THR A 63 -5.60 -4.93 -5.25
N GLU A 64 -5.03 -5.93 -5.91
CA GLU A 64 -4.89 -5.93 -7.37
C GLU A 64 -6.25 -5.82 -8.09
N LYS A 65 -7.23 -6.64 -7.69
CA LYS A 65 -8.60 -6.58 -8.24
C LYS A 65 -9.25 -5.22 -8.00
N TRP A 66 -8.98 -4.57 -6.88
CA TRP A 66 -9.45 -3.22 -6.60
C TRP A 66 -8.83 -2.21 -7.58
N ILE A 67 -7.51 -2.29 -7.83
CA ILE A 67 -6.82 -1.40 -8.80
C ILE A 67 -7.45 -1.53 -10.18
N ILE A 68 -7.61 -2.76 -10.68
CA ILE A 68 -8.20 -3.04 -12.00
C ILE A 68 -9.63 -2.48 -12.12
N ARG A 69 -10.42 -2.59 -11.06
CA ARG A 69 -11.83 -2.15 -11.04
C ARG A 69 -11.95 -0.63 -10.89
N ALA A 70 -11.25 -0.05 -9.91
CA ALA A 70 -11.37 1.36 -9.55
C ALA A 70 -10.60 2.27 -10.51
N LYS A 71 -9.58 1.74 -11.20
CA LYS A 71 -8.79 2.41 -12.24
C LYS A 71 -8.25 3.79 -11.81
N PRO A 72 -7.51 3.91 -10.69
CA PRO A 72 -6.80 5.16 -10.41
C PRO A 72 -5.85 5.50 -11.57
N ASP A 73 -5.59 6.80 -11.79
CA ASP A 73 -4.73 7.27 -12.88
C ASP A 73 -3.25 6.95 -12.66
N ASP A 74 -2.83 6.86 -11.40
CA ASP A 74 -1.47 6.45 -11.01
C ASP A 74 -1.52 5.73 -9.66
N ILE A 75 -0.49 4.95 -9.35
CA ILE A 75 -0.31 4.31 -8.05
C ILE A 75 1.09 4.54 -7.49
N ASP A 76 1.20 4.47 -6.16
CA ASP A 76 2.48 4.41 -5.47
C ASP A 76 2.38 3.35 -4.37
N VAL A 77 3.14 2.27 -4.55
CA VAL A 77 3.14 1.11 -3.66
C VAL A 77 4.38 1.16 -2.79
N THR A 78 4.17 1.08 -1.48
CA THR A 78 5.24 1.07 -0.47
C THR A 78 5.22 -0.23 0.31
N VAL A 79 6.34 -0.54 0.96
CA VAL A 79 6.39 -1.61 1.96
C VAL A 79 6.04 -1.04 3.32
N PHE A 80 5.29 -1.79 4.12
CA PHE A 80 4.93 -1.39 5.48
C PHE A 80 6.18 -1.19 6.33
N GLN A 81 6.25 -0.04 7.01
CA GLN A 81 7.33 0.29 7.93
C GLN A 81 6.73 0.65 9.30
N PRO A 82 6.89 -0.19 10.34
CA PRO A 82 6.55 0.21 11.70
C PRO A 82 7.46 1.37 12.10
N LEU A 83 6.85 2.47 12.58
CA LEU A 83 7.58 3.70 12.94
C LEU A 83 7.81 3.77 14.45
N PRO A 84 8.99 4.26 14.91
CA PRO A 84 9.26 4.47 16.33
C PRO A 84 8.19 5.35 16.98
N GLY A 85 7.70 4.93 18.14
CA GLY A 85 6.61 5.61 18.86
C GLY A 85 5.20 5.10 18.51
N SER A 86 5.05 4.20 17.53
CA SER A 86 3.79 3.48 17.30
C SER A 86 3.65 2.26 18.22
N ASP A 87 2.41 1.85 18.53
CA ASP A 87 2.16 0.65 19.35
C ASP A 87 2.68 -0.62 18.68
N ILE A 88 2.60 -0.70 17.34
CA ILE A 88 3.11 -1.84 16.58
C ILE A 88 4.64 -1.93 16.59
N PHE A 89 5.34 -0.80 16.70
CA PHE A 89 6.79 -0.79 16.90
C PHE A 89 7.16 -1.30 18.30
N ALA A 90 6.40 -0.91 19.33
CA ALA A 90 6.66 -1.35 20.69
C ALA A 90 6.25 -2.80 20.94
N ASN A 91 5.20 -3.27 20.27
CA ASN A 91 4.55 -4.56 20.52
C ASN A 91 4.30 -5.33 19.19
N PRO A 92 5.34 -5.68 18.41
CA PRO A 92 5.18 -6.33 17.10
C PRO A 92 4.35 -7.62 17.14
N ASP A 93 4.56 -8.47 18.14
CA ASP A 93 3.89 -9.75 18.28
C ASP A 93 2.36 -9.61 18.43
N LYS A 94 1.89 -8.50 19.02
CA LYS A 94 0.44 -8.18 19.15
C LYS A 94 -0.24 -8.05 17.79
N TYR A 95 0.53 -7.69 16.76
CA TYR A 95 0.05 -7.44 15.40
C TYR A 95 0.44 -8.54 14.43
N GLY A 96 1.14 -9.59 14.88
CA GLY A 96 1.61 -10.66 14.00
C GLY A 96 2.63 -10.18 12.97
N VAL A 97 3.44 -9.18 13.34
CA VAL A 97 4.53 -8.69 12.49
C VAL A 97 5.87 -8.96 13.15
N LYS A 98 6.90 -9.17 12.33
CA LYS A 98 8.29 -9.22 12.78
C LYS A 98 9.09 -8.23 11.96
N PHE A 99 10.06 -7.58 12.58
CA PHE A 99 10.95 -6.70 11.85
C PHE A 99 12.37 -6.70 12.42
N ASP A 100 13.35 -6.42 11.57
CA ASP A 100 14.75 -6.23 11.96
C ASP A 100 15.27 -4.88 11.44
N TYR A 101 15.46 -3.90 12.33
CA TYR A 101 16.00 -2.60 11.95
C TYR A 101 17.53 -2.58 11.87
N LYS A 102 18.23 -3.68 12.19
CA LYS A 102 19.70 -3.73 12.14
C LYS A 102 20.24 -3.66 10.72
N THR A 103 19.42 -3.99 9.72
CA THR A 103 19.80 -4.06 8.30
C THR A 103 19.30 -2.86 7.47
N SER A 104 18.39 -2.04 8.00
CA SER A 104 17.78 -0.94 7.22
C SER A 104 18.59 0.35 7.31
N THR A 105 18.99 0.90 6.16
CA THR A 105 19.69 2.19 6.04
C THR A 105 18.78 3.42 6.15
N GLY A 106 17.55 3.27 6.65
CA GLY A 106 16.70 4.40 7.03
C GLY A 106 15.22 4.07 7.22
N TRP A 107 14.50 4.99 7.85
CA TRP A 107 13.02 5.00 8.01
C TRP A 107 12.29 5.46 6.73
N PHE A 108 12.98 5.40 5.59
CA PHE A 108 12.50 5.95 4.33
C PHE A 108 11.79 4.87 3.52
N LYS A 109 10.88 5.28 2.62
CA LYS A 109 9.95 4.39 1.90
C LYS A 109 10.61 3.31 1.03
N GLY A 110 11.92 3.16 1.01
CA GLY A 110 12.69 2.39 0.03
C GLY A 110 13.16 3.27 -1.13
N ILE A 111 14.11 2.76 -1.92
CA ILE A 111 14.56 3.40 -3.18
C ILE A 111 13.84 2.68 -4.34
N PRO A 112 13.21 3.40 -5.28
CA PRO A 112 12.65 2.79 -6.49
C PRO A 112 13.61 1.79 -7.16
N GLY A 113 13.15 0.55 -7.34
CA GLY A 113 13.95 -0.56 -7.91
C GLY A 113 15.02 -1.15 -6.99
N LYS A 114 15.09 -0.72 -5.72
CA LYS A 114 15.96 -1.27 -4.67
C LYS A 114 15.21 -1.34 -3.33
N TYR A 115 13.94 -1.72 -3.38
CA TYR A 115 13.17 -1.93 -2.17
C TYR A 115 13.75 -3.11 -1.41
N ASP A 116 13.80 -2.95 -0.10
CA ASP A 116 14.07 -4.01 0.85
C ASP A 116 12.94 -3.97 1.87
N SER A 117 12.52 -5.15 2.33
CA SER A 117 11.54 -5.26 3.41
C SER A 117 12.24 -5.80 4.63
N ASN A 118 12.34 -4.97 5.65
CA ASN A 118 12.81 -5.43 6.94
C ASN A 118 11.67 -5.96 7.81
N VAL A 119 10.47 -6.13 7.24
CA VAL A 119 9.25 -6.61 7.91
C VAL A 119 8.77 -7.91 7.26
N SER A 120 8.22 -8.80 8.08
CA SER A 120 7.41 -9.94 7.66
C SER A 120 6.10 -9.98 8.46
N THR A 121 5.08 -10.59 7.87
CA THR A 121 3.82 -10.92 8.55
C THR A 121 3.84 -12.40 8.95
N GLU A 122 2.79 -12.86 9.64
CA GLU A 122 2.61 -14.30 9.91
C GLU A 122 2.52 -15.16 8.63
N ARG A 123 2.18 -14.56 7.48
CA ARG A 123 1.86 -15.27 6.23
C ARG A 123 2.74 -14.88 5.05
N LEU A 124 3.50 -13.79 5.16
CA LEU A 124 4.39 -13.30 4.11
C LEU A 124 5.76 -13.02 4.72
N ASN A 125 6.79 -13.60 4.11
CA ASN A 125 8.15 -13.24 4.46
C ASN A 125 8.55 -11.91 3.77
N SER A 126 9.70 -11.35 4.15
CA SER A 126 10.22 -10.10 3.59
C SER A 126 10.36 -10.11 2.06
N TRP A 127 10.80 -11.25 1.48
CA TRP A 127 10.95 -11.40 0.03
C TRP A 127 9.59 -11.35 -0.67
N ASP A 128 8.59 -12.09 -0.16
CA ASP A 128 7.24 -12.10 -0.74
C ASP A 128 6.66 -10.68 -0.80
N ILE A 129 6.86 -9.90 0.28
CA ILE A 129 6.39 -8.51 0.37
C ILE A 129 6.99 -7.64 -0.73
N VAL A 130 8.31 -7.73 -0.94
CA VAL A 130 9.00 -6.95 -1.99
C VAL A 130 8.55 -7.42 -3.38
N GLU A 131 8.45 -8.73 -3.61
CA GLU A 131 7.99 -9.28 -4.89
C GLU A 131 6.58 -8.79 -5.25
N TYR A 132 5.62 -8.87 -4.32
CA TYR A 132 4.27 -8.38 -4.57
C TYR A 132 4.21 -6.88 -4.77
N ARG A 133 4.99 -6.12 -4.01
CA ARG A 133 5.10 -4.67 -4.15
C ARG A 133 5.63 -4.29 -5.54
N ASP A 134 6.69 -4.94 -5.99
CA ASP A 134 7.28 -4.70 -7.31
C ASP A 134 6.37 -5.17 -8.44
N MET A 135 5.67 -6.29 -8.26
CA MET A 135 4.65 -6.76 -9.20
C MET A 135 3.54 -5.71 -9.40
N LEU A 136 2.96 -5.20 -8.30
CA LEU A 136 1.91 -4.18 -8.39
C LEU A 136 2.42 -2.91 -9.06
N GLU A 137 3.60 -2.42 -8.68
CA GLU A 137 4.16 -1.20 -9.28
C GLU A 137 4.45 -1.39 -10.77
N LYS A 138 5.06 -2.52 -11.16
CA LYS A 138 5.37 -2.82 -12.56
C LYS A 138 4.12 -2.91 -13.44
N CYS A 139 3.03 -3.48 -12.92
CA CYS A 139 1.82 -3.71 -13.69
C CYS A 139 0.94 -2.45 -13.83
N TYR A 140 0.95 -1.56 -12.84
CA TYR A 140 -0.09 -0.54 -12.70
C TYR A 140 0.40 0.90 -12.49
N LYS A 141 1.71 1.13 -12.32
CA LYS A 141 2.24 2.50 -12.20
C LYS A 141 2.22 3.22 -13.55
N ASP A 142 1.85 4.50 -13.53
CA ASP A 142 1.90 5.34 -14.72
C ASP A 142 3.36 5.69 -15.06
N VAL A 143 3.91 5.02 -16.07
CA VAL A 143 5.31 5.17 -16.50
C VAL A 143 5.55 6.38 -17.40
N GLU A 144 4.50 7.00 -17.97
CA GLU A 144 4.65 8.16 -18.85
C GLU A 144 5.08 9.43 -18.09
N ARG A 145 4.98 9.41 -16.76
CA ARG A 145 5.29 10.53 -15.87
C ARG A 145 6.70 10.53 -15.26
N ILE A 146 7.55 9.56 -15.62
CA ILE A 146 8.97 9.47 -15.15
C ILE A 146 9.94 10.14 -16.15
N LYS A 147 9.42 10.74 -17.23
CA LYS A 147 10.18 11.56 -18.20
C LYS A 147 9.90 13.04 -17.99
#